data_AF-A0A3D6CDZ4-F1
#
_entry.id   AF-A0A3D6CDZ4-F1
#
_cell.length_a   1.000
_cell.length_b   1.000
_cell.length_c   1.000
_cell.angle_alpha   90.00
_cell.angle_beta   90.00
_cell.angle_gamma   90.00
#
_symmetry.space_group_name_H-M   'P 1'
#
loop_
_entity.id
_entity.type
_entity.pdbx_description
1 polymer ?
#
loop_
_entity_poly.entity_id
_entity_poly.type
_entity_poly.pdbx_seq_one_letter_code
_entity_poly.pdbx_strand_id
1 'polypeptide(L)'
;MTTLITHIKLLAGIYAGHEPLRGKDLASLASIEDAFLLIEDGVIAAFGHMYELELMVPQQPAHVIDASGRIILPAWCDSHTHLVFARSREDEFIDKIRGMSYAEIAAKGGGILNSARRLQETSEDELFRLAWQRLQEAAA
;
A
#
# COMPACT_ATOMS: atom_id res chain seq x y z
N MET A 1 11.06 -8.55 -18.60
CA MET A 1 11.12 -7.25 -19.30
C MET A 1 11.99 -6.31 -18.48
N THR A 2 12.94 -5.64 -19.11
CA THR A 2 13.85 -4.70 -18.44
C THR A 2 13.38 -3.26 -18.63
N THR A 3 13.29 -2.50 -17.54
CA THR A 3 12.90 -1.08 -17.53
C THR A 3 13.95 -0.28 -16.79
N LEU A 4 14.44 0.81 -17.40
CA LEU A 4 15.29 1.79 -16.75
C LEU A 4 14.49 3.07 -16.50
N ILE A 5 14.53 3.58 -15.28
CA ILE A 5 13.95 4.88 -14.93
C ILE A 5 15.09 5.85 -14.61
N THR A 6 15.14 7.00 -15.27
CA THR A 6 16.20 8.02 -15.14
C THR A 6 15.65 9.34 -14.62
N HIS A 7 16.55 10.26 -14.24
CA HIS A 7 16.24 11.62 -13.82
C HIS A 7 15.23 11.68 -12.67
N ILE A 8 15.35 10.74 -11.74
CA ILE A 8 14.55 10.69 -10.52
C ILE A 8 15.09 11.77 -9.59
N LYS A 9 14.27 12.74 -9.19
CA LYS A 9 14.72 13.80 -8.27
C LYS A 9 15.12 13.22 -6.91
N LEU A 10 14.32 12.29 -6.40
CA LEU A 10 14.55 11.61 -5.13
C LEU A 10 14.04 10.16 -5.24
N LEU A 11 14.93 9.20 -5.07
CA LEU A 11 14.60 7.79 -4.90
C LEU A 11 14.67 7.47 -3.41
N ALA A 12 13.54 7.15 -2.78
CA ALA A 12 13.47 6.96 -1.32
C ALA A 12 13.22 5.51 -0.91
N GLY A 13 13.39 5.22 0.38
CA GLY A 13 13.11 3.91 0.98
C GLY A 13 14.25 2.90 0.80
N ILE A 14 15.49 3.38 0.66
CA ILE A 14 16.66 2.56 0.40
C ILE A 14 17.30 2.14 1.72
N TYR A 15 17.07 0.89 2.13
CA TYR A 15 17.62 0.34 3.37
C TYR A 15 18.43 -0.93 3.07
N ALA A 16 19.64 -1.04 3.61
CA ALA A 16 20.53 -2.18 3.39
C ALA A 16 20.12 -3.46 4.14
N GLY A 17 19.16 -3.37 5.07
CA GLY A 17 18.71 -4.48 5.90
C GLY A 17 17.20 -4.57 5.98
N HIS A 18 16.72 -5.66 6.58
CA HIS A 18 15.29 -5.97 6.74
C HIS A 18 14.75 -5.68 8.14
N GLU A 19 15.55 -5.00 8.97
CA GLU A 19 15.17 -4.69 10.34
C GLU A 19 14.12 -3.56 10.37
N PRO A 20 13.10 -3.67 11.24
CA PRO A 20 12.12 -2.61 11.39
C PRO A 20 12.78 -1.37 12.01
N LEU A 21 12.55 -0.22 11.39
CA LEU A 21 12.94 1.08 11.97
C LEU A 21 12.16 1.34 13.26
N ARG A 22 12.82 1.93 14.27
CA ARG A 22 12.23 2.21 15.59
C ARG A 22 12.68 3.56 16.12
N GLY A 23 11.82 4.20 16.91
CA GLY A 23 12.16 5.45 17.62
C GLY A 23 12.64 6.54 16.67
N LYS A 24 13.82 7.12 16.96
CA LYS A 24 14.42 8.19 16.15
C LYS A 24 14.71 7.80 14.70
N ASP A 25 14.89 6.50 14.42
CA ASP A 25 15.23 6.03 13.08
C ASP A 25 14.06 6.19 12.11
N LEU A 26 12.82 6.27 12.62
CA LEU A 26 11.61 6.57 11.84
C LEU A 26 11.61 7.99 11.26
N ALA A 27 12.40 8.91 11.80
CA ALA A 27 12.53 10.28 11.28
C ALA A 27 13.52 10.37 10.10
N SER A 28 14.22 9.28 9.76
CA SER A 28 15.20 9.24 8.68
C SER A 28 14.66 8.47 7.47
N LEU A 29 14.42 9.21 6.38
CA LEU A 29 14.06 8.63 5.09
C LEU A 29 15.32 8.47 4.24
N ALA A 30 15.88 7.26 4.23
CA ALA A 30 17.03 6.95 3.40
C ALA A 30 16.68 7.12 1.92
N SER A 31 17.46 7.93 1.22
CA SER A 31 17.16 8.36 -0.14
C SER A 31 18.40 8.78 -0.93
N ILE A 32 18.29 8.75 -2.26
CA ILE A 32 19.29 9.21 -3.23
C ILE A 32 18.66 10.33 -4.05
N GLU A 33 19.34 11.48 -4.12
CA GLU A 33 18.98 12.57 -5.02
C GLU A 33 19.61 12.37 -6.40
N ASP A 34 18.92 12.83 -7.44
CA ASP A 34 19.32 12.69 -8.85
C ASP A 34 19.72 11.24 -9.18
N ALA A 35 18.73 10.35 -9.23
CA ALA A 35 18.91 8.91 -9.24
C ALA A 35 18.41 8.22 -10.52
N PHE A 36 18.85 6.97 -10.70
CA PHE A 36 18.28 6.01 -11.63
C PHE A 36 17.81 4.73 -10.92
N LEU A 37 16.92 3.98 -11.56
CA LEU A 37 16.43 2.69 -11.10
C LEU A 37 16.30 1.73 -12.29
N LEU A 38 16.98 0.58 -12.23
CA LEU A 38 16.88 -0.51 -13.20
C LEU A 38 16.03 -1.64 -12.61
N ILE A 39 15.03 -2.06 -13.37
CA ILE A 39 14.13 -3.16 -13.03
C ILE A 39 14.28 -4.24 -14.10
N GLU A 40 14.57 -5.47 -13.68
CA GLU A 40 14.64 -6.65 -14.53
C GLU A 40 13.67 -7.69 -14.02
N ASP A 41 12.77 -8.13 -14.91
CA ASP A 41 11.81 -9.21 -14.62
C ASP A 41 10.98 -8.99 -13.33
N GLY A 42 10.62 -7.73 -13.09
CA GLY A 42 9.81 -7.32 -11.93
C GLY A 42 10.60 -7.13 -10.63
N VAL A 43 11.93 -7.24 -10.68
CA VAL A 43 12.83 -7.08 -9.53
C VAL A 43 13.74 -5.88 -9.73
N ILE A 44 14.07 -5.19 -8.65
CA ILE A 44 15.07 -4.10 -8.69
C ILE A 44 16.45 -4.74 -8.92
N ALA A 45 17.04 -4.48 -10.09
CA ALA A 45 18.34 -5.02 -10.49
C ALA A 45 19.50 -4.10 -10.08
N ALA A 46 19.31 -2.78 -10.21
CA ALA A 46 20.29 -1.78 -9.81
C ALA A 46 19.61 -0.44 -9.53
N PHE A 47 20.25 0.40 -8.72
CA PHE A 47 19.90 1.80 -8.53
C PHE A 47 21.16 2.56 -8.08
N GLY A 48 21.16 3.87 -8.25
CA GLY A 48 22.29 4.71 -7.87
C GLY A 48 22.05 6.16 -8.28
N HIS A 49 23.09 6.98 -8.14
CA HIS A 49 23.05 8.33 -8.67
C HIS A 49 23.12 8.33 -10.20
N MET A 50 22.53 9.34 -10.84
CA MET A 50 22.53 9.50 -12.30
C MET A 50 23.95 9.56 -12.88
N TYR A 51 24.92 10.11 -12.15
CA TYR A 51 26.32 10.15 -12.59
C TYR A 51 26.98 8.76 -12.65
N GLU A 52 26.41 7.76 -11.96
CA GLU A 52 26.90 6.37 -11.96
C GLU A 52 26.25 5.53 -13.07
N LEU A 53 25.23 6.07 -13.76
CA LEU A 53 24.40 5.32 -14.70
C LEU A 53 25.22 4.66 -15.82
N GLU A 54 26.10 5.40 -16.47
CA GLU A 54 26.91 4.88 -17.59
C GLU A 54 27.86 3.76 -17.15
N LEU A 55 28.34 3.82 -15.91
CA LEU A 55 29.22 2.80 -15.33
C LEU A 55 28.44 1.53 -14.95
N MET A 56 27.27 1.70 -14.32
CA MET A 56 26.47 0.59 -13.79
C MET A 56 25.58 -0.07 -14.85
N VAL A 57 25.14 0.70 -15.85
CA VAL A 57 24.26 0.26 -16.93
C VAL A 57 24.86 0.69 -18.28
N PRO A 58 25.99 0.08 -18.71
CA PRO A 58 26.69 0.49 -19.92
C PRO A 58 25.90 0.24 -21.20
N GLN A 59 24.93 -0.69 -21.16
CA GLN A 59 23.98 -0.92 -22.25
C GLN A 59 22.57 -0.67 -21.72
N GLN A 60 22.00 0.47 -22.10
CA GLN A 60 20.63 0.81 -21.69
C GLN A 60 19.61 -0.12 -22.35
N PRO A 61 18.54 -0.51 -21.63
CA PRO A 61 17.48 -1.34 -22.19
C PRO A 61 16.63 -0.55 -23.20
N ALA A 62 15.83 -1.26 -23.99
CA ALA A 62 14.93 -0.63 -24.95
C ALA A 62 13.82 0.21 -24.29
N HIS A 63 13.44 -0.12 -23.05
CA HIS A 63 12.39 0.58 -22.32
C HIS A 63 13.00 1.49 -21.25
N VAL A 64 13.02 2.79 -21.55
CA VAL A 64 13.53 3.83 -20.65
C VAL A 64 12.41 4.82 -20.34
N ILE A 65 12.26 5.16 -19.06
CA ILE A 65 11.29 6.13 -18.55
C ILE A 65 12.06 7.30 -17.94
N ASP A 66 11.88 8.50 -18.46
CA ASP A 66 12.37 9.73 -17.84
C ASP A 66 11.38 10.19 -16.75
N ALA A 67 11.81 10.20 -15.49
CA ALA A 67 10.98 10.64 -14.37
C ALA A 67 10.79 12.17 -14.34
N SER A 68 11.61 12.92 -15.06
CA SER A 68 11.60 14.37 -15.23
C SER A 68 11.57 15.12 -13.91
N GLY A 69 12.41 14.69 -12.97
CA GLY A 69 12.52 15.30 -11.65
C GLY A 69 11.36 14.94 -10.70
N ARG A 70 10.61 13.87 -10.96
CA ARG A 70 9.65 13.30 -10.01
C ARG A 70 10.33 12.47 -8.94
N ILE A 71 9.59 12.20 -7.87
CA ILE A 71 10.02 11.38 -6.73
C ILE A 71 9.50 9.96 -6.95
N ILE A 72 10.33 8.97 -6.60
CA ILE A 72 9.92 7.57 -6.53
C ILE A 72 9.96 7.12 -5.06
N LEU A 73 8.83 6.60 -4.61
CA LEU A 73 8.66 6.01 -3.28
C LEU A 73 8.36 4.51 -3.44
N PRO A 74 8.71 3.67 -2.45
CA PRO A 74 8.16 2.33 -2.37
C PRO A 74 6.63 2.38 -2.34
N ALA A 75 5.99 1.31 -2.83
CA ALA A 75 4.55 1.17 -2.69
C ALA A 75 4.13 1.14 -1.20
N TRP A 76 2.94 1.64 -0.91
CA TRP A 76 2.36 1.60 0.42
C TRP A 76 2.01 0.16 0.78
N CYS A 77 2.17 -0.18 2.05
CA CYS A 77 1.80 -1.48 2.60
C CYS A 77 0.84 -1.26 3.77
N ASP A 78 -0.40 -1.72 3.60
CA ASP A 78 -1.38 -1.76 4.68
C ASP A 78 -1.27 -3.12 5.38
N SER A 79 -0.61 -3.14 6.54
CA SER A 79 -0.34 -4.36 7.31
C SER A 79 -1.53 -4.84 8.13
N HIS A 80 -2.62 -4.08 8.23
CA HIS A 80 -3.77 -4.44 9.06
C HIS A 80 -5.08 -3.96 8.47
N THR A 81 -5.81 -4.88 7.83
CA THR A 81 -7.17 -4.61 7.33
C THR A 81 -8.15 -5.72 7.71
N HIS A 82 -9.42 -5.35 7.75
CA HIS A 82 -10.55 -6.30 7.75
C HIS A 82 -11.36 -6.11 6.45
N LEU A 83 -10.68 -6.18 5.31
CA LEU A 83 -11.23 -5.87 3.99
C LEU A 83 -12.45 -6.73 3.61
N VAL A 84 -12.44 -7.99 4.04
CA VAL A 84 -13.52 -8.95 3.80
C VAL A 84 -14.59 -8.80 4.88
N PHE A 85 -15.71 -8.18 4.51
CA PHE A 85 -16.93 -8.10 5.33
C PHE A 85 -18.18 -8.05 4.45
N ALA A 86 -19.30 -8.55 4.97
CA ALA A 86 -20.56 -8.66 4.22
C ALA A 86 -21.27 -7.31 4.01
N ARG A 87 -21.42 -6.51 5.08
CA ARG A 87 -22.10 -5.21 5.04
C ARG A 87 -21.50 -4.27 6.08
N SER A 88 -21.56 -2.98 5.79
CA SER A 88 -21.19 -1.91 6.72
C SER A 88 -22.14 -1.86 7.93
N ARG A 89 -21.75 -1.07 8.95
CA ARG A 89 -22.47 -0.90 10.22
C ARG A 89 -23.01 0.53 10.38
N GLU A 90 -23.37 1.17 9.27
CA GLU A 90 -23.94 2.51 9.20
C GLU A 90 -25.20 2.66 10.06
N ASP A 91 -26.04 1.62 10.12
CA ASP A 91 -27.24 1.61 10.98
C ASP A 91 -26.87 1.82 12.46
N GLU A 92 -25.82 1.12 12.92
CA GLU A 92 -25.34 1.22 14.31
C GLU A 92 -24.63 2.55 14.57
N PHE A 93 -24.07 3.18 13.53
CA PHE A 93 -23.53 4.53 13.63
C PHE A 93 -24.63 5.56 13.87
N ILE A 94 -25.79 5.41 13.21
CA ILE A 94 -26.98 6.25 13.45
C ILE A 94 -27.46 6.10 14.91
N ASP A 95 -27.46 4.89 15.45
CA ASP A 95 -27.85 4.64 16.85
C ASP A 95 -26.94 5.34 17.85
N LYS A 96 -25.62 5.33 17.60
CA LYS A 96 -24.67 6.08 18.43
C LYS A 96 -24.96 7.57 18.42
N ILE A 97 -25.26 8.14 17.25
CA ILE A 97 -25.61 9.58 17.12
C ILE A 97 -26.87 9.90 17.93
N ARG A 98 -27.82 8.97 18.01
CA ARG A 98 -29.04 9.10 18.82
C ARG A 98 -28.82 8.89 20.32
N GLY A 99 -27.58 8.67 20.76
CA GLY A 99 -27.20 8.59 22.16
C GLY A 99 -27.18 7.17 22.73
N MET A 100 -27.35 6.13 21.92
CA MET A 100 -27.23 4.75 22.40
C MET A 100 -25.77 4.42 22.76
N SER A 101 -25.57 3.84 23.93
CA SER A 101 -24.29 3.29 24.35
C SER A 101 -23.91 2.06 23.53
N TYR A 102 -22.62 1.74 23.52
CA TYR A 102 -22.11 0.53 22.89
C TYR A 102 -22.78 -0.74 23.43
N ALA A 103 -23.04 -0.80 24.75
CA ALA A 103 -23.68 -1.93 25.39
C ALA A 103 -25.13 -2.10 24.93
N GLU A 104 -25.89 -1.01 24.78
CA GLU A 104 -27.28 -1.06 24.28
C GLU A 104 -27.32 -1.50 22.81
N ILE A 105 -26.38 -1.03 21.98
CA ILE A 105 -26.25 -1.46 20.58
C ILE A 105 -25.89 -2.95 20.49
N ALA A 106 -24.99 -3.43 21.35
CA ALA A 106 -24.67 -4.85 21.42
C ALA A 106 -25.86 -5.69 21.90
N ALA A 107 -26.60 -5.22 22.92
CA ALA A 107 -27.75 -5.92 23.48
C ALA A 107 -28.89 -6.14 22.47
N LYS A 108 -29.07 -5.23 21.50
CA LYS A 108 -30.01 -5.41 20.38
C LYS A 108 -29.47 -6.23 19.21
N GLY A 109 -28.32 -6.86 19.38
CA GLY A 109 -27.70 -7.73 18.37
C GLY A 109 -26.82 -7.01 17.35
N GLY A 110 -26.44 -5.76 17.62
CA GLY A 110 -25.39 -5.02 16.91
C GLY A 110 -23.98 -5.53 17.26
N GLY A 111 -22.97 -4.69 17.09
CA GLY A 111 -21.61 -5.06 17.48
C GLY A 111 -20.91 -5.97 16.47
N ILE A 112 -19.81 -6.57 16.92
CA ILE A 112 -19.05 -7.57 16.14
C ILE A 112 -19.90 -8.81 15.81
N LEU A 113 -20.86 -9.17 16.68
CA LEU A 113 -21.75 -10.30 16.46
C LEU A 113 -22.70 -10.08 15.28
N ASN A 114 -23.10 -8.82 15.02
CA ASN A 114 -23.85 -8.46 13.81
C ASN A 114 -23.00 -8.69 12.55
N SER A 115 -21.75 -8.22 12.55
CA SER A 115 -20.82 -8.47 11.44
C SER A 115 -20.60 -9.96 11.21
N ALA A 116 -20.36 -10.74 12.26
CA ALA A 116 -20.14 -12.18 12.17
C ALA A 116 -21.36 -12.92 11.59
N ARG A 117 -22.57 -12.57 12.04
CA ARG A 117 -23.82 -13.14 11.52
C ARG A 117 -24.00 -12.81 10.03
N ARG A 118 -23.85 -11.53 9.65
CA ARG A 118 -23.96 -11.10 8.26
C ARG A 118 -22.90 -11.78 7.37
N LEU A 119 -21.70 -11.98 7.88
CA LEU A 119 -20.64 -12.72 7.19
C LEU A 119 -21.06 -14.17 6.94
N GLN A 120 -21.61 -14.85 7.96
CA GLN A 120 -22.08 -16.24 7.85
C GLN A 120 -23.27 -16.41 6.89
N GLU A 121 -24.13 -15.39 6.77
CA GLU A 121 -25.30 -15.39 5.89
C GLU A 121 -24.95 -15.03 4.42
N THR A 122 -23.72 -14.56 4.16
CA THR A 122 -23.28 -14.14 2.82
C THR A 122 -22.47 -15.25 2.16
N SER A 123 -22.73 -15.52 0.88
CA SER A 123 -21.95 -16.51 0.13
C SER A 123 -20.51 -16.06 -0.11
N GLU A 124 -19.62 -17.02 -0.30
CA GLU A 124 -18.21 -16.75 -0.62
C GLU A 124 -18.03 -15.89 -1.88
N ASP A 125 -18.76 -16.21 -2.96
CA ASP A 125 -18.71 -15.44 -4.22
C ASP A 125 -19.09 -13.97 -4.01
N GLU A 126 -20.10 -13.72 -3.18
CA GLU A 126 -20.54 -12.36 -2.88
C GLU A 126 -19.52 -11.63 -2.00
N LEU A 127 -18.95 -12.32 -1.00
CA LEU A 127 -17.87 -11.77 -0.19
C LEU A 127 -16.64 -11.41 -1.04
N PHE A 128 -16.26 -12.27 -1.98
CA PHE A 128 -15.19 -12.01 -2.91
C PHE A 128 -15.48 -10.78 -3.76
N ARG A 129 -16.67 -10.71 -4.39
CA ARG A 129 -17.08 -9.58 -5.23
C ARG A 129 -17.02 -8.26 -4.47
N LEU A 130 -17.55 -8.24 -3.24
CA LEU A 130 -17.55 -7.05 -2.38
C LEU A 130 -16.13 -6.66 -1.93
N ALA A 131 -15.30 -7.62 -1.51
CA ALA A 131 -13.92 -7.36 -1.10
C ALA A 131 -13.06 -6.88 -2.27
N TRP A 132 -13.27 -7.42 -3.47
CA TRP A 132 -12.54 -7.02 -4.67
C TRP A 132 -12.81 -5.55 -5.03
N GLN A 133 -14.06 -5.12 -4.96
CA GLN A 133 -14.41 -3.71 -5.19
C GLN A 133 -13.65 -2.79 -4.22
N ARG A 134 -13.67 -3.14 -2.92
CA ARG A 134 -12.96 -2.36 -1.89
C ARG A 134 -11.44 -2.37 -2.09
N LEU A 135 -10.88 -3.48 -2.56
CA LEU A 135 -9.45 -3.56 -2.89
C LEU A 135 -9.09 -2.59 -4.01
N GLN A 136 -9.90 -2.52 -5.07
CA GLN A 136 -9.69 -1.60 -6.18
C GLN A 136 -9.81 -0.14 -5.72
N GLU A 137 -10.76 0.18 -4.83
CA GLU A 137 -10.89 1.51 -4.23
C GLU A 137 -9.68 1.88 -3.35
N ALA A 138 -9.10 0.91 -2.62
CA ALA A 138 -7.94 1.13 -1.76
C ALA A 138 -6.60 1.20 -2.53
N ALA A 139 -6.54 0.62 -3.73
CA ALA A 139 -5.35 0.57 -4.58
C ALA A 139 -5.31 1.68 -5.65
N ALA A 140 -6.39 2.45 -5.80
CA ALA A 140 -6.51 3.59 -6.73
C ALA A 140 -5.90 4.87 -6.15
#